data_AF-A0A7J6LNZ5-F1
#
_entry.id   AF-A0A7J6LNZ5-F1
#
_cell.length_a   1.000
_cell.length_b   1.000
_cell.length_c   1.000
_cell.angle_alpha   90.00
_cell.angle_beta   90.00
_cell.angle_gamma   90.00
#
_symmetry.space_group_name_H-M   'P 1'
#
loop_
_entity.id
_entity.type
_entity.pdbx_description
1 polymer ?
#
loop_
_entity_poly.entity_id
_entity_poly.type
_entity_poly.pdbx_seq_one_letter_code
_entity_poly.pdbx_strand_id
1 'polypeptide(L)'
;MVVEWENLIDSSDMSPEGWAAMAKAVEDNYDDYDGFVILHGTDTMSYTSSALSFMFSNLAKSVIITGAAIPFFEPHSDARRNIVVSVLLAGSYNIPEVSLFSGTRLMRGTRCVKRITKSSGASDIHLPQIQTSAAGSFASPKFPDLATIDSCVQLSNILRLPPTGPFRADKRMEGSLLVLRMVPGFANLKSMALSDVKGVVLVLYGSGNAPSNQPHFTDWLIKVREQDIPVIGVSQILRGAINLGSYLGGVHLFSLGVISARDMTVEAAVAKLSYLLGKGYDRDKVAVEFGRSLRGEISQAGDADADGLQYLKLDL
;
A
#
# COMPACT_ATOMS: atom_id res chain seq x y z
N MET A 1 -20.64 -0.90 18.38
CA MET A 1 -21.04 -2.30 18.09
C MET A 1 -19.79 -3.08 17.71
N VAL A 2 -19.76 -4.38 18.01
CA VAL A 2 -18.71 -5.29 17.51
C VAL A 2 -19.37 -6.23 16.51
N VAL A 3 -18.79 -6.35 15.32
CA VAL A 3 -19.17 -7.33 14.31
C VAL A 3 -18.06 -8.35 14.24
N GLU A 4 -18.39 -9.61 14.48
CA GLU A 4 -17.47 -10.73 14.36
C GLU A 4 -17.90 -11.61 13.19
N TRP A 5 -16.95 -11.98 12.33
CA TRP A 5 -17.21 -12.89 11.22
C TRP A 5 -17.30 -14.33 11.73
N GLU A 6 -18.25 -15.11 11.20
CA GLU A 6 -18.42 -16.53 11.57
C GLU A 6 -17.16 -17.36 11.28
N ASN A 7 -16.47 -17.05 10.17
CA ASN A 7 -15.23 -17.71 9.78
C ASN A 7 -14.09 -16.68 9.81
N LEU A 8 -13.21 -16.80 10.80
CA LEU A 8 -11.99 -16.01 10.89
C LEU A 8 -10.99 -16.49 9.83
N ILE A 9 -10.36 -15.55 9.14
CA ILE A 9 -9.41 -15.80 8.06
C ILE A 9 -8.00 -15.42 8.54
N ASP A 10 -7.01 -16.28 8.30
CA ASP A 10 -5.61 -15.90 8.47
C ASP A 10 -5.23 -14.84 7.43
N SER A 11 -4.49 -13.80 7.82
CA SER A 11 -4.14 -12.74 6.88
C SER A 11 -3.38 -13.23 5.65
N SER A 12 -2.65 -14.35 5.75
CA SER A 12 -1.94 -14.98 4.64
C SER A 12 -2.88 -15.52 3.55
N ASP A 13 -4.11 -15.87 3.91
CA ASP A 13 -5.16 -16.35 3.01
C ASP A 13 -6.11 -15.22 2.55
N MET A 14 -5.77 -13.95 2.87
CA MET A 14 -6.57 -12.79 2.48
C MET A 14 -6.61 -12.64 0.96
N SER A 15 -7.82 -12.42 0.42
CA SER A 15 -8.09 -12.32 -1.02
C SER A 15 -8.94 -11.07 -1.35
N PRO A 16 -9.10 -10.73 -2.64
CA PRO A 16 -10.03 -9.68 -3.09
C PRO A 16 -11.45 -9.82 -2.52
N GLU A 17 -11.95 -11.04 -2.38
CA GLU A 17 -13.26 -11.34 -1.79
C GLU A 17 -13.32 -10.95 -0.31
N GLY A 18 -12.23 -11.18 0.44
CA GLY A 18 -12.11 -10.74 1.83
C GLY A 18 -12.13 -9.21 1.95
N TRP A 19 -11.45 -8.50 1.04
CA TRP A 19 -11.53 -7.03 0.98
C TRP A 19 -12.94 -6.55 0.65
N ALA A 20 -13.64 -7.20 -0.29
CA ALA A 20 -15.01 -6.88 -0.65
C ALA A 20 -15.98 -7.08 0.52
N ALA A 21 -15.80 -8.14 1.31
CA ALA A 21 -16.59 -8.39 2.51
C ALA A 21 -16.39 -7.31 3.58
N MET A 22 -15.13 -6.92 3.87
CA MET A 22 -14.82 -5.82 4.79
C MET A 22 -15.40 -4.49 4.30
N ALA A 23 -15.24 -4.18 3.02
CA ALA A 23 -15.74 -2.94 2.43
C ALA A 23 -17.28 -2.87 2.49
N LYS A 24 -17.96 -4.00 2.24
CA LYS A 24 -19.41 -4.12 2.39
C LYS A 24 -19.84 -3.92 3.84
N ALA A 25 -19.16 -4.52 4.80
CA ALA A 25 -19.50 -4.36 6.22
C ALA A 25 -19.42 -2.90 6.67
N VAL A 26 -18.41 -2.16 6.21
CA VAL A 26 -18.30 -0.72 6.47
C VAL A 26 -19.44 0.05 5.78
N GLU A 27 -19.74 -0.25 4.52
CA GLU A 27 -20.83 0.41 3.78
C GLU A 27 -22.21 0.18 4.40
N ASP A 28 -22.53 -1.05 4.78
CA ASP A 28 -23.82 -1.42 5.37
C ASP A 28 -24.06 -0.73 6.73
N ASN A 29 -22.99 -0.31 7.41
CA ASN A 29 -23.04 0.33 8.73
C ASN A 29 -22.61 1.80 8.68
N TYR A 30 -22.42 2.37 7.48
CA TYR A 30 -21.69 3.62 7.34
C TYR A 30 -22.39 4.79 8.03
N ASP A 31 -23.72 4.85 7.96
CA ASP A 31 -24.50 5.97 8.50
C ASP A 31 -24.77 5.84 10.01
N ASP A 32 -24.67 4.63 10.57
CA ASP A 32 -25.01 4.33 11.96
C ASP A 32 -23.86 4.61 12.96
N TYR A 33 -22.63 4.79 12.49
CA TYR A 33 -21.44 4.96 13.34
C TYR A 33 -20.54 6.11 12.88
N ASP A 34 -19.83 6.76 13.81
CA ASP A 34 -18.96 7.91 13.52
C ASP A 34 -17.57 7.53 12.98
N GLY A 35 -17.16 6.26 13.14
CA GLY A 35 -15.88 5.74 12.70
C GLY A 35 -15.80 4.22 12.83
N PHE A 36 -14.80 3.63 12.19
CA PHE A 36 -14.65 2.18 12.05
C PHE A 36 -13.26 1.74 12.49
N VAL A 37 -13.18 0.65 13.23
CA VAL A 37 -11.93 -0.04 13.54
C VAL A 37 -12.03 -1.47 12.98
N ILE A 38 -11.06 -1.85 12.14
CA ILE A 38 -10.98 -3.17 11.53
C ILE A 38 -9.80 -3.92 12.16
N LEU A 39 -10.08 -5.03 12.84
CA LEU A 39 -9.04 -5.92 13.35
C LEU A 39 -8.57 -6.85 12.24
N HIS A 40 -7.26 -6.94 12.04
CA HIS A 40 -6.68 -7.67 10.93
C HIS A 40 -5.37 -8.36 11.34
N GLY A 41 -5.08 -9.53 10.75
CA GLY A 41 -3.78 -10.20 10.90
C GLY A 41 -2.65 -9.39 10.26
N THR A 42 -1.43 -9.46 10.80
CA THR A 42 -0.39 -8.49 10.44
C THR A 42 0.32 -8.78 9.11
N ASP A 43 0.20 -9.96 8.50
CA ASP A 43 1.02 -10.31 7.32
C ASP A 43 0.61 -9.57 6.05
N THR A 44 -0.69 -9.38 5.84
CA THR A 44 -1.23 -8.69 4.65
C THR A 44 -1.96 -7.38 4.99
N MET A 45 -1.82 -6.90 6.23
CA MET A 45 -2.52 -5.69 6.70
C MET A 45 -2.24 -4.45 5.83
N SER A 46 -1.01 -4.27 5.34
CA SER A 46 -0.65 -3.16 4.44
C SER A 46 -1.30 -3.26 3.05
N TYR A 47 -1.55 -4.48 2.57
CA TYR A 47 -2.31 -4.72 1.34
C TYR A 47 -3.78 -4.39 1.54
N THR A 48 -4.38 -4.88 2.63
CA THR A 48 -5.78 -4.59 2.97
C THR A 48 -6.02 -3.09 3.20
N SER A 49 -5.11 -2.40 3.91
CA SER A 49 -5.21 -0.96 4.11
C SER A 49 -5.14 -0.19 2.80
N SER A 50 -4.30 -0.63 1.88
CA SER A 50 -4.23 -0.05 0.53
C SER A 50 -5.49 -0.32 -0.28
N ALA A 51 -5.99 -1.57 -0.29
CA ALA A 51 -7.19 -1.98 -1.02
C ALA A 51 -8.41 -1.18 -0.58
N LEU A 52 -8.72 -1.18 0.73
CA LEU A 52 -9.85 -0.46 1.28
C LEU A 52 -9.77 1.05 1.01
N SER A 53 -8.56 1.63 1.02
CA SER A 53 -8.38 3.04 0.64
C SER A 53 -8.96 3.33 -0.75
N PHE A 54 -8.66 2.49 -1.74
CA PHE A 54 -9.14 2.67 -3.12
C PHE A 54 -10.62 2.32 -3.28
N MET A 55 -11.07 1.28 -2.59
CA MET A 55 -12.46 0.82 -2.65
C MET A 55 -13.45 1.85 -2.08
N PHE A 56 -13.02 2.66 -1.12
CA PHE A 56 -13.89 3.68 -0.51
C PHE A 56 -13.87 4.98 -1.30
N SER A 57 -15.04 5.38 -1.78
CA SER A 57 -15.30 6.66 -2.43
C SER A 57 -16.10 7.56 -1.50
N ASN A 58 -15.76 8.86 -1.47
CA ASN A 58 -16.37 9.86 -0.60
C ASN A 58 -16.31 9.48 0.91
N LEU A 59 -15.18 8.91 1.34
CA LEU A 59 -14.95 8.63 2.75
C LEU A 59 -14.87 9.95 3.53
N ALA A 60 -15.63 10.03 4.60
CA ALA A 60 -15.77 11.20 5.48
C ALA A 60 -15.58 10.85 6.96
N LYS A 61 -15.42 9.56 7.26
CA LYS A 61 -15.27 9.00 8.60
C LYS A 61 -13.95 8.25 8.70
N SER A 62 -13.43 8.12 9.91
CA SER A 62 -12.18 7.42 10.17
C SER A 62 -12.35 5.91 9.99
N VAL A 63 -11.49 5.27 9.20
CA VAL A 63 -11.39 3.81 9.12
C VAL A 63 -9.97 3.40 9.52
N ILE A 64 -9.83 2.83 10.71
CA ILE A 64 -8.53 2.48 11.28
C ILE A 64 -8.37 0.96 11.28
N ILE A 65 -7.38 0.48 10.56
CA ILE A 65 -6.99 -0.92 10.55
C ILE A 65 -5.91 -1.11 11.61
N THR A 66 -6.08 -2.11 12.46
CA THR A 66 -5.08 -2.44 13.47
C THR A 66 -5.06 -3.95 13.73
N GLY A 67 -4.05 -4.40 14.46
CA GLY A 67 -3.89 -5.78 14.84
C GLY A 67 -2.86 -5.90 15.95
N ALA A 68 -2.31 -7.09 16.13
CA ALA A 68 -1.32 -7.35 17.15
C ALA A 68 -0.31 -8.39 16.66
N ALA A 69 0.93 -8.28 17.14
CA ALA A 69 1.91 -9.35 16.95
C ALA A 69 1.73 -10.47 17.98
N ILE A 70 1.16 -10.14 19.15
CA ILE A 70 0.98 -11.05 20.27
C ILE A 70 -0.53 -11.27 20.52
N PRO A 71 -1.01 -12.52 20.66
CA PRO A 71 -2.42 -12.81 20.93
C PRO A 71 -2.99 -12.01 22.12
N PHE A 72 -4.26 -11.60 22.03
CA PHE A 72 -4.89 -10.67 22.97
C PHE A 72 -4.83 -11.09 24.46
N PHE A 73 -4.90 -12.40 24.72
CA PHE A 73 -4.95 -12.96 26.07
C PHE A 73 -3.59 -12.93 26.78
N GLU A 74 -2.48 -12.79 26.02
CA GLU A 74 -1.15 -12.75 26.61
C GLU A 74 -0.95 -11.48 27.45
N PRO A 75 -0.32 -11.57 28.64
CA PRO A 75 -0.14 -10.43 29.55
C PRO A 75 0.57 -9.23 28.92
N HIS A 76 1.52 -9.49 28.01
CA HIS A 76 2.32 -8.47 27.33
C HIS A 76 1.82 -8.14 25.92
N SER A 77 0.57 -8.49 25.59
CA SER A 77 0.00 -8.25 24.27
C SER A 77 -0.13 -6.75 23.96
N ASP A 78 0.28 -6.38 22.74
CA ASP A 78 0.06 -5.06 22.17
C ASP A 78 -1.38 -4.84 21.70
N ALA A 79 -2.19 -5.90 21.58
CA ALA A 79 -3.56 -5.85 21.08
C ALA A 79 -4.44 -4.90 21.86
N ARG A 80 -4.37 -4.94 23.21
CA ARG A 80 -5.23 -4.11 24.08
C ARG A 80 -5.02 -2.63 23.81
N ARG A 81 -3.75 -2.21 23.77
CA ARG A 81 -3.39 -0.81 23.50
C ARG A 81 -3.76 -0.41 22.08
N ASN A 82 -3.46 -1.27 21.10
CA ASN A 82 -3.77 -1.02 19.70
C ASN A 82 -5.28 -0.80 19.47
N ILE A 83 -6.12 -1.65 20.06
CA ILE A 83 -7.59 -1.53 19.95
C ILE A 83 -8.08 -0.26 20.63
N VAL A 84 -7.70 -0.02 21.89
CA VAL A 84 -8.18 1.16 22.65
C VAL A 84 -7.82 2.46 21.95
N VAL A 85 -6.57 2.60 21.49
CA VAL A 85 -6.13 3.82 20.82
C VAL A 85 -6.78 3.94 19.44
N SER A 86 -6.97 2.85 18.70
CA SER A 86 -7.68 2.90 17.41
C SER A 86 -9.13 3.35 17.58
N VAL A 87 -9.84 2.87 18.60
CA VAL A 87 -11.22 3.32 18.88
C VAL A 87 -11.23 4.80 19.28
N LEU A 88 -10.29 5.24 20.13
CA LEU A 88 -10.15 6.65 20.50
C LEU A 88 -9.92 7.53 19.27
N LEU A 89 -9.00 7.14 18.38
CA LEU A 89 -8.68 7.86 17.17
C LEU A 89 -9.88 7.92 16.21
N ALA A 90 -10.56 6.79 16.02
CA ALA A 90 -11.71 6.68 15.12
C ALA A 90 -12.92 7.52 15.58
N GLY A 91 -13.17 7.58 16.90
CA GLY A 91 -14.33 8.28 17.46
C GLY A 91 -14.09 9.73 17.85
N SER A 92 -12.84 10.15 18.09
CA SER A 92 -12.55 11.49 18.65
C SER A 92 -11.89 12.45 17.66
N TYR A 93 -11.41 11.95 16.51
CA TYR A 93 -10.67 12.76 15.54
C TYR A 93 -11.23 12.58 14.14
N ASN A 94 -11.29 13.69 13.40
CA ASN A 94 -11.69 13.69 12.00
C ASN A 94 -10.49 13.34 11.10
N ILE A 95 -10.37 12.04 10.78
CA ILE A 95 -9.32 11.48 9.92
C ILE A 95 -10.02 10.71 8.79
N PRO A 96 -10.54 11.40 7.74
CA PRO A 96 -11.39 10.79 6.72
C PRO A 96 -10.57 9.95 5.71
N GLU A 97 -9.79 9.02 6.23
CA GLU A 97 -8.87 8.16 5.50
C GLU A 97 -8.96 6.72 6.03
N VAL A 98 -8.59 5.76 5.19
CA VAL A 98 -8.19 4.45 5.68
C VAL A 98 -6.75 4.57 6.18
N SER A 99 -6.55 4.26 7.45
CA SER A 99 -5.26 4.37 8.12
C SER A 99 -4.90 3.08 8.84
N LEU A 100 -3.60 2.88 9.08
CA LEU A 100 -3.08 1.73 9.82
C LEU A 100 -2.49 2.24 11.13
N PHE A 101 -3.00 1.73 12.25
CA PHE A 101 -2.46 2.02 13.57
C PHE A 101 -1.63 0.84 14.08
N SER A 102 -0.37 1.11 14.43
CA SER A 102 0.52 0.15 15.04
C SER A 102 1.43 0.85 16.04
N GLY A 103 1.40 0.43 17.30
CA GLY A 103 2.26 1.03 18.31
C GLY A 103 1.88 2.45 18.64
N THR A 104 2.79 3.38 18.46
CA THR A 104 2.56 4.80 18.72
C THR A 104 2.23 5.60 17.46
N ARG A 105 2.05 4.94 16.31
CA ARG A 105 1.96 5.61 15.01
C ARG A 105 0.68 5.26 14.28
N LEU A 106 0.02 6.28 13.75
CA LEU A 106 -1.03 6.19 12.76
C LEU A 106 -0.45 6.56 11.40
N MET A 107 -0.58 5.68 10.41
CA MET A 107 -0.01 5.84 9.08
C MET A 107 -1.11 5.80 8.02
N ARG A 108 -0.91 6.48 6.88
CA ARG A 108 -1.84 6.39 5.74
C ARG A 108 -1.82 4.97 5.18
N GLY A 109 -3.00 4.38 4.98
CA GLY A 109 -3.14 2.98 4.56
C GLY A 109 -2.38 2.63 3.28
N THR A 110 -2.38 3.54 2.29
CA THR A 110 -1.67 3.39 1.01
C THR A 110 -0.15 3.65 1.07
N ARG A 111 0.39 3.96 2.24
CA ARG A 111 1.82 4.25 2.44
C ARG A 111 2.51 3.24 3.35
N CYS A 112 1.76 2.30 3.90
CA CYS A 112 2.26 1.33 4.86
C CYS A 112 2.98 0.17 4.21
N VAL A 113 4.04 -0.29 4.87
CA VAL A 113 4.72 -1.58 4.59
C VAL A 113 4.99 -2.29 5.92
N LYS A 114 4.93 -3.62 5.93
CA LYS A 114 5.42 -4.42 7.07
C LYS A 114 6.94 -4.53 7.00
N ARG A 115 7.65 -4.13 8.06
CA ARG A 115 9.12 -4.10 8.13
C ARG A 115 9.72 -5.20 9.02
N ILE A 116 9.00 -5.65 10.05
CA ILE A 116 9.56 -6.51 11.08
C ILE A 116 8.61 -7.68 11.36
N THR A 117 9.16 -8.89 11.38
CA THR A 117 8.42 -10.16 11.59
C THR A 117 8.26 -10.53 13.07
N LYS A 118 9.13 -10.02 13.96
CA LYS A 118 9.06 -10.27 15.41
C LYS A 118 9.40 -9.04 16.24
N SER A 119 8.63 -8.82 17.29
CA SER A 119 8.98 -7.96 18.41
C SER A 119 9.86 -8.77 19.36
N SER A 120 11.09 -9.09 18.95
CA SER A 120 12.03 -9.68 19.90
C SER A 120 12.44 -8.59 20.90
N GLY A 121 11.94 -8.71 22.13
CA GLY A 121 12.59 -8.10 23.27
C GLY A 121 14.05 -8.55 23.33
N ALA A 122 14.90 -7.61 23.71
CA ALA A 122 16.36 -7.71 23.90
C ALA A 122 17.27 -7.53 22.67
N SER A 123 18.13 -6.52 22.82
CA SER A 123 19.44 -6.29 22.18
C SER A 123 19.53 -6.01 20.67
N ASP A 124 19.14 -4.79 20.25
CA ASP A 124 19.88 -4.07 19.21
C ASP A 124 20.62 -2.89 19.87
N ILE A 125 21.82 -3.15 20.39
CA ILE A 125 22.62 -2.22 21.22
C ILE A 125 23.25 -1.05 20.41
N HIS A 126 22.97 -0.89 19.11
CA HIS A 126 23.63 0.15 18.29
C HIS A 126 22.70 1.02 17.42
N LEU A 127 21.38 0.92 17.59
CA LEU A 127 20.44 1.89 17.02
C LEU A 127 19.92 2.81 18.14
N PRO A 128 19.87 4.14 17.94
CA PRO A 128 19.29 5.05 18.92
C PRO A 128 17.89 4.58 19.26
N GLN A 129 17.65 4.39 20.55
CA GLN A 129 16.52 3.71 21.18
C GLN A 129 15.16 4.03 20.54
N ILE A 130 14.71 3.18 19.60
CA ILE A 130 13.28 3.02 19.29
C ILE A 130 12.87 1.74 20.01
N GLN A 131 12.11 1.89 21.09
CA GLN A 131 11.68 0.78 21.95
C GLN A 131 11.10 -0.37 21.13
N THR A 132 11.76 -1.52 21.24
CA THR A 132 11.46 -2.83 20.67
C THR A 132 10.23 -3.44 21.34
N SER A 133 9.06 -2.87 21.06
CA SER A 133 7.77 -3.56 21.16
C SER A 133 7.19 -3.72 19.76
N ALA A 134 6.16 -4.55 19.61
CA ALA A 134 5.38 -4.72 18.36
C ALA A 134 4.88 -3.41 17.74
N ALA A 135 4.98 -2.32 18.51
CA ALA A 135 4.77 -0.95 18.10
C ALA A 135 5.53 -0.47 16.86
N GLY A 136 6.50 -1.24 16.34
CA GLY A 136 7.33 -0.90 15.18
C GLY A 136 7.15 -1.76 13.93
N SER A 137 6.22 -2.73 13.90
CA SER A 137 6.17 -3.71 12.80
C SER A 137 5.84 -3.12 11.43
N PHE A 138 5.16 -1.97 11.40
CA PHE A 138 4.83 -1.24 10.18
C PHE A 138 5.59 0.07 10.08
N ALA A 139 5.76 0.57 8.86
CA ALA A 139 6.29 1.90 8.60
C ALA A 139 5.64 2.52 7.37
N SER A 140 5.70 3.85 7.30
CA SER A 140 5.40 4.66 6.12
C SER A 140 6.69 5.27 5.57
N PRO A 141 7.49 4.54 4.78
CA PRO A 141 8.86 4.95 4.48
C PRO A 141 8.94 6.14 3.52
N LYS A 142 7.87 6.44 2.77
CA LYS A 142 7.83 7.46 1.71
C LYS A 142 6.82 8.58 2.00
N PHE A 143 6.22 8.59 3.18
CA PHE A 143 5.26 9.61 3.59
C PHE A 143 5.27 9.75 5.12
N PRO A 144 5.15 10.94 5.71
CA PRO A 144 5.11 11.10 7.16
C PRO A 144 3.92 10.37 7.81
N ASP A 145 4.05 10.06 9.10
CA ASP A 145 2.94 9.51 9.88
C ASP A 145 1.78 10.53 9.98
N LEU A 146 0.54 10.04 9.97
CA LEU A 146 -0.66 10.83 10.15
C LEU A 146 -0.85 11.27 11.60
N ALA A 147 -0.39 10.45 12.54
CA ALA A 147 -0.36 10.81 13.94
C ALA A 147 0.73 10.06 14.72
N THR A 148 1.26 10.73 15.74
CA THR A 148 2.09 10.09 16.78
C THR A 148 1.38 10.20 18.12
N ILE A 149 1.36 9.10 18.86
CA ILE A 149 0.67 8.94 20.14
C ILE A 149 1.74 8.75 21.20
N ASP A 150 1.95 9.81 21.98
CA ASP A 150 2.82 9.82 23.16
C ASP A 150 1.99 10.26 24.38
N SER A 151 2.41 11.29 25.13
CA SER A 151 1.59 11.93 26.17
C SER A 151 0.35 12.64 25.62
N CYS A 152 0.37 13.01 24.34
CA CYS A 152 -0.77 13.55 23.60
C CYS A 152 -0.83 12.98 22.16
N VAL A 153 -1.97 13.16 21.49
CA VAL A 153 -2.12 12.83 20.07
C VAL A 153 -1.67 14.02 19.23
N GLN A 154 -0.65 13.82 18.41
CA GLN A 154 -0.14 14.83 17.48
C GLN A 154 -0.51 14.45 16.05
N LEU A 155 -1.53 15.10 15.48
CA LEU A 155 -1.95 14.87 14.09
C LEU A 155 -1.11 15.68 13.12
N SER A 156 -0.82 15.12 11.95
CA SER A 156 -0.17 15.80 10.84
C SER A 156 -0.57 15.19 9.50
N ASN A 157 -0.42 15.92 8.40
CA ASN A 157 -0.47 15.35 7.04
C ASN A 157 -1.77 14.60 6.65
N ILE A 158 -2.88 14.89 7.35
CA ILE A 158 -4.20 14.30 7.06
C ILE A 158 -4.71 14.79 5.71
N LEU A 159 -4.95 13.86 4.81
CA LEU A 159 -5.58 14.09 3.53
C LEU A 159 -7.09 14.27 3.76
N ARG A 160 -7.52 15.53 3.77
CA ARG A 160 -8.94 15.90 3.85
C ARG A 160 -9.46 16.11 2.44
N LEU A 161 -10.01 15.06 1.84
CA LEU A 161 -10.79 15.17 0.62
C LEU A 161 -12.26 15.35 1.01
N PRO A 162 -12.85 16.54 0.88
CA PRO A 162 -14.27 16.73 1.17
C PRO A 162 -15.08 15.79 0.28
N PRO A 163 -16.01 15.00 0.85
CA PRO A 163 -16.85 14.10 0.06
C PRO A 163 -17.68 14.93 -0.93
N THR A 164 -17.70 14.52 -2.21
CA THR A 164 -18.49 15.19 -3.25
C THR A 164 -19.85 14.53 -3.46
N GLY A 165 -20.17 13.51 -2.66
CA GLY A 165 -21.41 12.75 -2.71
C GLY A 165 -21.49 11.75 -1.56
N PRO A 166 -22.50 10.85 -1.55
CA PRO A 166 -22.61 9.82 -0.53
C PRO A 166 -21.43 8.85 -0.57
N PHE A 167 -21.10 8.29 0.59
CA PHE A 167 -20.13 7.21 0.71
C PHE A 167 -20.53 6.02 -0.14
N ARG A 168 -19.55 5.40 -0.81
CA ARG A 168 -19.74 4.14 -1.54
C ARG A 168 -18.50 3.26 -1.46
N ALA A 169 -18.72 1.96 -1.39
CA ALA A 169 -17.69 0.93 -1.46
C ALA A 169 -17.73 0.20 -2.81
N ASP A 170 -16.67 0.35 -3.60
CA ASP A 170 -16.42 -0.42 -4.82
C ASP A 170 -15.85 -1.79 -4.49
N LYS A 171 -16.68 -2.82 -4.60
CA LYS A 171 -16.36 -4.18 -4.12
C LYS A 171 -15.68 -5.08 -5.15
N ARG A 172 -15.51 -4.62 -6.39
CA ARG A 172 -14.88 -5.39 -7.47
C ARG A 172 -13.39 -5.06 -7.55
N MET A 173 -12.57 -6.09 -7.38
CA MET A 173 -11.12 -6.06 -7.39
C MET A 173 -10.64 -7.21 -8.26
N GLU A 174 -9.61 -6.99 -9.09
CA GLU A 174 -9.01 -8.04 -9.92
C GLU A 174 -7.92 -8.79 -9.13
N GLY A 175 -8.06 -10.11 -9.00
CA GLY A 175 -7.15 -10.97 -8.24
C GLY A 175 -6.01 -11.59 -9.05
N SER A 176 -6.16 -11.69 -10.37
CA SER A 176 -5.22 -12.32 -11.29
C SER A 176 -3.99 -11.44 -11.60
N LEU A 177 -3.24 -11.07 -10.57
CA LEU A 177 -2.06 -10.21 -10.68
C LEU A 177 -0.76 -11.01 -10.50
N LEU A 178 0.22 -10.73 -11.35
CA LEU A 178 1.56 -11.31 -11.27
C LEU A 178 2.56 -10.29 -10.73
N VAL A 179 3.20 -10.59 -9.60
CA VAL A 179 4.24 -9.72 -9.00
C VAL A 179 5.61 -10.36 -9.17
N LEU A 180 6.50 -9.72 -9.92
CA LEU A 180 7.85 -10.21 -10.20
C LEU A 180 8.90 -9.30 -9.58
N ARG A 181 9.62 -9.79 -8.58
CA ARG A 181 10.77 -9.09 -8.02
C ARG A 181 12.01 -9.39 -8.85
N MET A 182 12.62 -8.35 -9.43
CA MET A 182 13.81 -8.51 -10.26
C MET A 182 15.03 -8.87 -9.40
N VAL A 183 15.82 -9.82 -9.85
CA VAL A 183 17.11 -10.18 -9.24
C VAL A 183 18.18 -10.32 -10.33
N PRO A 184 19.47 -10.05 -10.04
CA PRO A 184 20.53 -10.26 -11.00
C PRO A 184 20.53 -11.71 -11.49
N GLY A 185 20.51 -11.91 -12.81
CA GLY A 185 20.45 -13.25 -13.40
C GLY A 185 19.10 -13.96 -13.26
N PHE A 186 17.99 -13.23 -13.10
CA PHE A 186 16.65 -13.84 -13.04
C PHE A 186 16.37 -14.77 -14.22
N ALA A 187 15.53 -15.78 -13.97
CA ALA A 187 15.21 -16.82 -14.94
C ALA A 187 14.56 -16.26 -16.22
N ASN A 188 14.74 -16.99 -17.32
CA ASN A 188 14.07 -16.69 -18.58
C ASN A 188 12.54 -16.83 -18.43
N LEU A 189 11.80 -15.77 -18.73
CA LEU A 189 10.33 -15.72 -18.59
C LEU A 189 9.57 -16.25 -19.81
N LYS A 190 10.24 -16.68 -20.87
CA LYS A 190 9.61 -17.07 -22.14
C LYS A 190 8.58 -18.20 -22.00
N SER A 191 8.77 -19.11 -21.05
CA SER A 191 7.86 -20.22 -20.76
C SER A 191 6.73 -19.86 -19.78
N MET A 192 6.75 -18.65 -19.20
CA MET A 192 5.73 -18.23 -18.26
C MET A 192 4.44 -17.89 -19.00
N ALA A 193 3.40 -18.68 -18.75
CA ALA A 193 2.08 -18.48 -19.32
C ALA A 193 1.44 -17.19 -18.78
N LEU A 194 0.64 -16.54 -19.63
CA LEU A 194 -0.06 -15.29 -19.32
C LEU A 194 -1.59 -15.45 -19.34
N SER A 195 -2.10 -16.67 -19.61
CA SER A 195 -3.54 -16.95 -19.78
C SER A 195 -4.41 -16.43 -18.64
N ASP A 196 -3.90 -16.52 -17.42
CA ASP A 196 -4.62 -16.19 -16.20
C ASP A 196 -4.08 -14.92 -15.54
N VAL A 197 -3.29 -14.12 -16.27
CA VAL A 197 -2.70 -12.87 -15.78
C VAL A 197 -3.46 -11.69 -16.38
N LYS A 198 -3.94 -10.79 -15.51
CA LYS A 198 -4.67 -9.57 -15.89
C LYS A 198 -3.88 -8.30 -15.63
N GLY A 199 -2.85 -8.37 -14.79
CA GLY A 199 -1.94 -7.25 -14.54
C GLY A 199 -0.60 -7.74 -14.01
N VAL A 200 0.46 -6.98 -14.27
CA VAL A 200 1.83 -7.30 -13.83
C VAL A 200 2.39 -6.16 -12.99
N VAL A 201 3.03 -6.49 -11.87
CA VAL A 201 3.85 -5.55 -11.08
C VAL A 201 5.31 -6.04 -11.10
N LEU A 202 6.20 -5.22 -11.65
CA LEU A 202 7.63 -5.44 -11.64
C LEU A 202 8.26 -4.67 -10.48
N VAL A 203 8.94 -5.37 -9.57
CA VAL A 203 9.72 -4.74 -8.50
C VAL A 203 11.17 -4.56 -8.99
N LEU A 204 11.43 -3.36 -9.50
CA LEU A 204 12.63 -2.92 -10.23
C LEU A 204 13.75 -2.43 -9.28
N TYR A 205 14.98 -2.40 -9.76
CA TYR A 205 16.11 -1.84 -9.00
C TYR A 205 16.08 -0.32 -8.95
N GLY A 206 16.52 0.26 -7.84
CA GLY A 206 16.86 1.69 -7.76
C GLY A 206 15.75 2.61 -8.26
N SER A 207 16.12 3.50 -9.17
CA SER A 207 15.24 4.48 -9.81
C SER A 207 14.32 3.91 -10.90
N GLY A 208 14.25 2.57 -11.06
CA GLY A 208 13.38 1.91 -12.05
C GLY A 208 14.14 1.13 -13.13
N ASN A 209 15.28 0.54 -12.79
CA ASN A 209 16.07 -0.27 -13.72
C ASN A 209 15.69 -1.76 -13.65
N ALA A 210 15.76 -2.44 -14.80
CA ALA A 210 15.77 -3.89 -14.90
C ALA A 210 16.83 -4.32 -15.93
N PRO A 211 17.16 -5.62 -16.04
CA PRO A 211 18.11 -6.13 -17.04
C PRO A 211 17.48 -6.11 -18.45
N SER A 212 17.15 -4.92 -18.94
CA SER A 212 16.39 -4.68 -20.16
C SER A 212 17.19 -4.94 -21.45
N ASN A 213 18.49 -5.26 -21.34
CA ASN A 213 19.30 -5.76 -22.46
C ASN A 213 19.16 -7.28 -22.69
N GLN A 214 18.33 -7.98 -21.91
CA GLN A 214 18.09 -9.42 -22.07
C GLN A 214 16.92 -9.64 -23.05
N PRO A 215 17.15 -10.22 -24.25
CA PRO A 215 16.09 -10.37 -25.26
C PRO A 215 14.88 -11.14 -24.75
N HIS A 216 15.10 -12.18 -23.93
CA HIS A 216 14.00 -12.97 -23.39
C HIS A 216 13.03 -12.18 -22.50
N PHE A 217 13.49 -11.08 -21.89
CA PHE A 217 12.68 -10.25 -21.01
C PHE A 217 11.93 -9.19 -21.81
N THR A 218 12.60 -8.57 -22.77
CA THR A 218 11.96 -7.61 -23.69
C THR A 218 10.89 -8.30 -24.54
N ASP A 219 11.18 -9.50 -25.06
CA ASP A 219 10.23 -10.32 -25.80
C ASP A 219 9.01 -10.69 -24.95
N TRP A 220 9.24 -11.00 -23.67
CA TRP A 220 8.16 -11.29 -22.74
C TRP A 220 7.29 -10.06 -22.47
N LEU A 221 7.89 -8.87 -22.26
CA LEU A 221 7.14 -7.62 -22.09
C LEU A 221 6.32 -7.25 -23.34
N ILE A 222 6.87 -7.49 -24.54
CA ILE A 222 6.14 -7.29 -25.81
C ILE A 222 4.90 -8.20 -25.84
N LYS A 223 5.05 -9.49 -25.51
CA LYS A 223 3.91 -10.43 -25.43
C LYS A 223 2.85 -10.01 -24.41
N VAL A 224 3.27 -9.54 -23.23
CA VAL A 224 2.36 -9.03 -22.20
C VAL A 224 1.57 -7.83 -22.75
N ARG A 225 2.24 -6.91 -23.44
CA ARG A 225 1.61 -5.75 -24.07
C ARG A 225 0.64 -6.13 -25.20
N GLU A 226 0.98 -7.13 -26.01
CA GLU A 226 0.12 -7.65 -27.09
C GLU A 226 -1.19 -8.26 -26.55
N GLN A 227 -1.21 -8.72 -25.30
CA GLN A 227 -2.41 -9.21 -24.61
C GLN A 227 -3.18 -8.11 -23.85
N ASP A 228 -2.82 -6.85 -24.04
CA ASP A 228 -3.38 -5.68 -23.35
C ASP A 228 -3.28 -5.73 -21.82
N ILE A 229 -2.26 -6.43 -21.30
CA ILE A 229 -2.02 -6.53 -19.86
C ILE A 229 -1.18 -5.32 -19.40
N PRO A 230 -1.66 -4.49 -18.45
CA PRO A 230 -0.88 -3.40 -17.88
C PRO A 230 0.30 -3.91 -17.04
N VAL A 231 1.46 -3.26 -17.23
CA VAL A 231 2.70 -3.55 -16.50
C VAL A 231 3.09 -2.34 -15.66
N ILE A 232 3.11 -2.50 -14.35
CA ILE A 232 3.48 -1.45 -13.39
C ILE A 232 4.91 -1.67 -12.91
N GLY A 233 5.76 -0.65 -12.97
CA GLY A 233 7.07 -0.66 -12.32
C GLY A 233 7.00 -0.06 -10.92
N VAL A 234 7.61 -0.70 -9.93
CA VAL A 234 7.77 -0.23 -8.55
C VAL A 234 9.24 -0.40 -8.13
N SER A 235 9.79 0.47 -7.29
CA SER A 235 11.16 0.28 -6.77
C SER A 235 11.22 -0.79 -5.69
N GLN A 236 12.32 -1.56 -5.65
CA GLN A 236 12.70 -2.39 -4.52
C GLN A 236 13.16 -1.57 -3.30
N ILE A 237 13.55 -0.31 -3.49
CA ILE A 237 14.04 0.54 -2.42
C ILE A 237 12.87 1.09 -1.62
N LEU A 238 12.98 1.01 -0.29
CA LEU A 238 11.95 1.46 0.64
C LEU A 238 11.74 2.98 0.58
N ARG A 239 12.79 3.78 0.33
CA ARG A 239 12.72 5.24 0.16
C ARG A 239 13.04 5.65 -1.28
N GLY A 240 12.35 6.68 -1.76
CA GLY A 240 12.51 7.23 -3.10
C GLY A 240 11.42 6.80 -4.08
N ALA A 241 11.53 7.35 -5.29
CA ALA A 241 10.60 7.16 -6.39
C ALA A 241 11.31 6.57 -7.60
N ILE A 242 10.59 5.79 -8.41
CA ILE A 242 11.07 5.46 -9.75
C ILE A 242 10.80 6.61 -10.72
N ASN A 243 11.74 6.82 -11.64
CA ASN A 243 11.60 7.76 -12.74
C ASN A 243 12.10 7.09 -14.03
N LEU A 244 11.17 6.45 -14.74
CA LEU A 244 11.48 5.73 -15.98
C LEU A 244 11.89 6.66 -17.13
N GLY A 245 11.67 7.98 -17.02
CA GLY A 245 12.05 8.96 -18.05
C GLY A 245 13.49 9.46 -17.97
N SER A 246 14.21 9.20 -16.88
CA SER A 246 15.50 9.89 -16.60
C SER A 246 16.76 9.03 -16.74
N TYR A 247 16.65 7.70 -16.84
CA TYR A 247 17.80 6.79 -16.96
C TYR A 247 17.64 5.83 -18.14
N LEU A 248 18.74 5.51 -18.84
CA LEU A 248 18.74 4.67 -20.05
C LEU A 248 17.98 3.33 -19.86
N GLY A 249 18.19 2.65 -18.73
CA GLY A 249 17.49 1.39 -18.42
C GLY A 249 15.99 1.57 -18.22
N GLY A 250 15.57 2.66 -17.59
CA GLY A 250 14.16 3.03 -17.39
C GLY A 250 13.47 3.50 -18.68
N VAL A 251 14.19 4.23 -19.54
CA VAL A 251 13.65 4.74 -20.81
C VAL A 251 13.27 3.59 -21.73
N HIS A 252 14.06 2.51 -21.74
CA HIS A 252 13.71 1.32 -22.50
C HIS A 252 12.43 0.64 -21.97
N LEU A 253 12.27 0.51 -20.64
CA LEU A 253 11.04 -0.04 -20.07
C LEU A 253 9.83 0.85 -20.37
N PHE A 254 10.00 2.16 -20.31
CA PHE A 254 8.96 3.13 -20.65
C PHE A 254 8.53 2.98 -22.12
N SER A 255 9.47 2.82 -23.06
CA SER A 255 9.15 2.61 -24.47
C SER A 255 8.44 1.27 -24.74
N LEU A 256 8.64 0.28 -23.87
CA LEU A 256 7.90 -0.98 -23.87
C LEU A 256 6.51 -0.90 -23.22
N GLY A 257 6.13 0.27 -22.68
CA GLY A 257 4.81 0.51 -22.09
C GLY A 257 4.71 0.22 -20.59
N VAL A 258 5.85 0.11 -19.88
CA VAL A 258 5.83 -0.02 -18.41
C VAL A 258 5.40 1.31 -17.79
N ILE A 259 4.39 1.24 -16.93
CA ILE A 259 3.78 2.37 -16.23
C ILE A 259 4.51 2.61 -14.91
N SER A 260 4.87 3.87 -14.64
CA SER A 260 5.58 4.22 -13.41
C SER A 260 4.62 4.30 -12.21
N ALA A 261 4.91 3.56 -11.14
CA ALA A 261 4.26 3.73 -9.84
C ALA A 261 4.83 4.88 -9.00
N ARG A 262 5.82 5.62 -9.51
CA ARG A 262 6.51 6.70 -8.80
C ARG A 262 7.02 6.24 -7.43
N ASP A 263 6.50 6.80 -6.35
CA ASP A 263 6.87 6.52 -4.96
C ASP A 263 5.84 5.67 -4.22
N MET A 264 4.95 4.94 -4.90
CA MET A 264 4.08 3.96 -4.25
C MET A 264 4.89 2.85 -3.56
N THR A 265 4.27 2.22 -2.57
CA THR A 265 4.70 0.90 -2.06
C THR A 265 4.27 -0.20 -3.02
N VAL A 266 4.80 -1.42 -2.87
CA VAL A 266 4.35 -2.56 -3.68
C VAL A 266 2.89 -2.87 -3.36
N GLU A 267 2.53 -2.80 -2.08
CA GLU A 267 1.19 -3.04 -1.55
C GLU A 267 0.16 -2.09 -2.16
N ALA A 268 0.49 -0.79 -2.20
CA ALA A 268 -0.39 0.21 -2.82
C ALA A 268 -0.47 0.05 -4.33
N ALA A 269 0.64 -0.30 -5.00
CA ALA A 269 0.65 -0.54 -6.43
C ALA A 269 -0.20 -1.75 -6.84
N VAL A 270 -0.10 -2.86 -6.11
CA VAL A 270 -0.92 -4.07 -6.31
C VAL A 270 -2.40 -3.74 -6.06
N ALA A 271 -2.72 -3.10 -4.92
CA ALA A 271 -4.09 -2.72 -4.58
C ALA A 271 -4.70 -1.77 -5.62
N LYS A 272 -3.94 -0.76 -6.08
CA LYS A 272 -4.41 0.18 -7.09
C LYS A 272 -4.63 -0.49 -8.44
N LEU A 273 -3.71 -1.35 -8.87
CA LEU A 273 -3.85 -2.10 -10.12
C LEU A 273 -5.09 -2.99 -10.09
N SER A 274 -5.27 -3.73 -9.00
CA SER A 274 -6.43 -4.57 -8.73
C SER A 274 -7.74 -3.78 -8.79
N TYR A 275 -7.77 -2.60 -8.16
CA TYR A 275 -8.93 -1.70 -8.18
C TYR A 275 -9.26 -1.18 -9.58
N LEU A 276 -8.27 -0.67 -10.32
CA LEU A 276 -8.50 -0.11 -11.66
C LEU A 276 -8.95 -1.19 -12.65
N LEU A 277 -8.38 -2.39 -12.58
CA LEU A 277 -8.84 -3.53 -13.38
C LEU A 277 -10.24 -4.00 -12.96
N GLY A 278 -10.56 -3.99 -11.66
CA GLY A 278 -11.91 -4.27 -11.14
C GLY A 278 -12.98 -3.26 -11.59
N LYS A 279 -12.57 -2.05 -11.98
CA LYS A 279 -13.40 -1.06 -12.68
C LYS A 279 -13.62 -1.37 -14.17
N GLY A 280 -12.94 -2.37 -14.71
CA GLY A 280 -12.98 -2.74 -16.13
C GLY A 280 -12.17 -1.78 -17.01
N TYR A 281 -11.15 -1.11 -16.44
CA TYR A 281 -10.29 -0.23 -17.24
C TYR A 281 -9.32 -1.04 -18.09
N ASP A 282 -9.19 -0.65 -19.34
CA ASP A 282 -8.16 -1.14 -20.26
C ASP A 282 -6.76 -0.61 -19.88
N ARG A 283 -5.73 -1.12 -20.54
CA ARG A 283 -4.34 -0.75 -20.26
C ARG A 283 -4.10 0.76 -20.34
N ASP A 284 -4.66 1.42 -21.35
CA ASP A 284 -4.40 2.83 -21.60
C ASP A 284 -5.06 3.71 -20.52
N LYS A 285 -6.27 3.36 -20.10
CA LYS A 285 -6.94 4.03 -18.99
C LYS A 285 -6.29 3.72 -17.65
N VAL A 286 -5.81 2.49 -17.44
CA VAL A 286 -4.94 2.17 -16.30
C VAL A 286 -3.71 3.06 -16.31
N ALA A 287 -3.00 3.22 -17.42
CA ALA A 287 -1.81 4.07 -17.51
C ALA A 287 -2.08 5.52 -17.08
N VAL A 288 -3.22 6.09 -17.50
CA VAL A 288 -3.65 7.44 -17.11
C VAL A 288 -3.95 7.53 -15.61
N GLU A 289 -4.81 6.65 -15.09
CA GLU A 289 -5.27 6.72 -13.70
C GLU A 289 -4.20 6.27 -12.69
N PHE A 290 -3.30 5.37 -13.09
CA PHE A 290 -2.20 4.92 -12.24
C PHE A 290 -1.24 6.07 -11.90
N GLY A 291 -1.00 6.99 -12.84
CA GLY A 291 -0.13 8.14 -12.64
C GLY A 291 -0.71 9.27 -11.76
N ARG A 292 -2.02 9.21 -11.41
CA ARG A 292 -2.72 10.21 -10.60
C ARG A 292 -2.85 9.73 -9.16
N SER A 293 -2.63 10.61 -8.18
CA SER A 293 -2.88 10.27 -6.77
C SER A 293 -4.39 10.20 -6.52
N LEU A 294 -4.92 9.01 -6.18
CA LEU A 294 -6.35 8.81 -5.90
C LEU A 294 -6.66 8.90 -4.41
N ARG A 295 -5.74 8.41 -3.57
CA ARG A 295 -5.90 8.20 -2.12
C ARG A 295 -4.58 8.48 -1.38
N GLY A 296 -3.82 9.47 -1.86
CA GLY A 296 -2.56 9.89 -1.23
C GLY A 296 -1.42 8.89 -1.34
N GLU A 297 -1.51 7.92 -2.26
CA GLU A 297 -0.54 6.86 -2.50
C GLU A 297 0.71 7.32 -3.28
N ILE A 298 0.57 8.42 -4.03
CA ILE A 298 1.66 9.13 -4.72
C ILE A 298 1.86 10.49 -4.06
N SER A 299 3.12 10.88 -3.85
CA SER A 299 3.47 12.21 -3.37
C SER A 299 3.28 13.25 -4.47
N GLN A 300 2.66 14.38 -4.14
CA GLN A 300 2.56 15.53 -5.03
C GLN A 300 3.83 16.39 -4.93
N ALA A 301 4.09 17.22 -5.95
CA ALA A 301 5.20 18.16 -5.90
C ALA A 301 5.01 19.11 -4.71
N GLY A 302 5.88 19.02 -3.70
CA GLY A 302 5.79 19.74 -2.43
C GLY A 302 5.65 18.84 -1.19
N ASP A 303 5.26 17.58 -1.34
CA ASP A 303 5.13 16.62 -0.22
C ASP A 303 6.49 16.02 0.22
N ALA A 304 7.54 16.22 -0.59
CA ALA A 304 8.84 15.59 -0.44
C ALA A 304 9.95 16.64 -0.31
N ASP A 305 10.10 17.22 0.88
CA ASP A 305 11.31 17.93 1.32
C ASP A 305 11.57 17.68 2.82
N ALA A 306 11.52 16.42 3.24
CA ALA A 306 11.96 16.00 4.59
C ALA A 306 13.37 15.38 4.61
N ASP A 307 13.93 14.99 3.47
CA ASP A 307 15.28 14.43 3.33
C ASP A 307 16.07 15.32 2.34
N GLY A 308 16.52 16.50 2.77
CA GLY A 308 17.15 17.56 1.96
C GLY A 308 18.28 17.13 1.02
N LEU A 309 17.92 16.51 -0.10
CA LEU A 309 18.78 16.22 -1.23
C LEU A 309 18.30 17.08 -2.39
N GLN A 310 18.84 18.30 -2.46
CA GLN A 310 18.86 19.05 -3.71
C GLN A 310 19.57 18.18 -4.75
N TYR A 311 18.82 17.69 -5.74
CA TYR A 311 19.42 17.20 -6.97
C TYR A 311 20.12 18.39 -7.63
N LEU A 312 21.44 18.48 -7.42
CA LEU A 312 22.30 19.33 -8.24
C LEU A 312 22.09 18.90 -9.70
N LYS A 313 21.42 19.75 -10.48
CA LYS A 313 21.50 19.71 -11.93
C LYS A 313 22.98 19.88 -12.27
N LEU A 314 23.62 18.80 -12.71
CA LEU A 314 24.84 18.92 -13.48
C LEU A 314 24.40 19.27 -14.89
N ASP A 315 24.53 20.55 -15.23
CA ASP A 315 24.44 21.00 -16.61
C ASP A 315 25.64 20.39 -17.37
N LEU A 316 25.32 19.54 -18.36
CA LEU A 316 26.20 19.14 -19.45
C LEU A 316 25.41 19.29 -20.75
#